data_AF-A0A392RI59-F1
#
_entry.id   AF-A0A392RI59-F1
#
_cell.length_a   1.000
_cell.length_b   1.000
_cell.length_c   1.000
_cell.angle_alpha   90.00
_cell.angle_beta   90.00
_cell.angle_gamma   90.00
#
_symmetry.space_group_name_H-M   'P 1'
#
loop_
_entity.id
_entity.type
_entity.pdbx_description
1 polymer ?
#
loop_
_entity_poly.entity_id
_entity_poly.type
_entity_poly.pdbx_seq_one_letter_code
_entity_poly.pdbx_strand_id
1 'polypeptide(L)' 'MLTSRNSGPPILPKEGLLSHPDASSTKPLPSWLSKEDVAYYGSKFEKTGFTGGLNYYRNLN' A
#
# COMPACT_ATOMS: atom_id res chain seq x y z
N MET A 1 -18.94 18.33 -7.72
CA MET A 1 -19.47 16.97 -7.92
C MET A 1 -18.28 16.02 -7.96
N LEU A 2 -18.13 15.14 -6.96
CA LEU A 2 -16.91 14.36 -6.71
C LEU A 2 -16.91 12.99 -7.45
N THR A 3 -17.34 12.97 -8.71
CA THR A 3 -17.66 11.70 -9.43
C THR A 3 -16.67 11.31 -10.51
N SER A 4 -15.54 12.01 -10.65
CA SER A 4 -14.48 11.59 -11.57
C SER A 4 -13.66 10.45 -10.97
N ARG A 5 -14.23 9.22 -10.95
CA ARG A 5 -13.45 8.00 -10.79
C ARG A 5 -12.82 7.69 -12.15
N ASN A 6 -11.55 8.05 -12.33
CA ASN A 6 -10.80 7.55 -13.47
C ASN A 6 -10.60 6.04 -13.23
N SER A 7 -11.36 5.21 -13.95
CA SER A 7 -11.39 3.75 -13.81
C SER A 7 -10.17 3.06 -14.45
N GLY A 8 -9.31 3.83 -15.13
CA GLY A 8 -8.03 3.35 -15.60
C GLY A 8 -7.13 2.84 -14.45
N PRO A 9 -6.21 1.91 -14.72
CA PRO A 9 -5.25 1.48 -13.72
C PRO A 9 -4.46 2.69 -13.20
N PRO A 10 -4.21 2.81 -11.87
CA PRO A 10 -3.37 3.86 -11.33
C PRO A 10 -1.97 3.72 -11.94
N ILE A 11 -1.60 4.69 -12.78
CA ILE A 11 -0.27 4.79 -13.37
C ILE A 11 0.62 5.42 -12.30
N LEU A 12 1.39 4.58 -11.60
CA LEU A 12 2.32 5.06 -10.58
C LEU A 12 3.52 5.73 -11.28
N PRO A 13 3.90 6.96 -10.87
CA PRO A 13 5.15 7.56 -11.35
C PRO A 13 6.31 6.64 -10.98
N LYS A 14 7.28 6.54 -11.91
CA LYS A 14 8.44 5.64 -11.76
C LYS A 14 9.33 6.04 -10.58
N GLU A 15 9.33 7.34 -10.26
CA GLU A 15 9.85 7.88 -9.01
C GLU A 15 8.82 7.74 -7.89
N GLY A 16 9.14 6.85 -6.94
CA GLY A 16 8.18 6.16 -6.09
C GLY A 16 7.23 7.04 -5.29
N LEU A 17 5.95 6.71 -5.37
CA LEU A 17 4.86 7.24 -4.54
C LEU A 17 5.09 7.04 -3.03
N LEU A 18 6.01 6.14 -2.65
CA LEU A 18 6.41 5.85 -1.27
C LEU A 18 7.71 6.57 -0.84
N SER A 19 8.23 7.47 -1.67
CA SER A 19 9.37 8.32 -1.32
C SER A 19 8.89 9.41 -0.35
N HIS A 20 8.47 8.99 0.84
CA HIS A 20 8.26 9.90 1.94
C HIS A 20 9.65 10.52 2.26
N PRO A 21 9.76 11.85 2.39
CA PRO A 21 11.01 12.51 2.80
C PRO A 21 11.57 11.95 4.12
N ASP A 22 10.70 11.32 4.90
CA ASP A 22 10.94 10.74 6.22
C ASP A 22 11.24 9.22 6.20
N ALA A 23 11.37 8.58 5.04
CA ALA A 23 11.68 7.14 4.96
C ALA A 23 13.05 6.78 5.60
N SER A 24 13.91 7.77 5.82
CA SER A 24 15.18 7.64 6.56
C SER A 24 15.03 7.77 8.08
N SER A 25 13.84 8.05 8.58
CA SER A 25 13.56 8.13 10.01
C SER A 25 13.22 6.73 10.52
N THR A 26 14.17 6.07 11.18
CA THR A 26 13.96 4.82 11.93
C THR A 26 13.06 5.10 13.14
N LYS A 27 11.77 5.39 12.89
CA LYS A 27 10.77 5.50 13.94
C LYS A 27 10.50 4.10 14.49
N PRO A 28 10.49 3.90 15.81
CA PRO A 28 10.19 2.60 16.39
C PRO A 28 8.77 2.17 16.01
N LEU A 29 8.55 0.86 15.91
CA LEU A 29 7.22 0.30 15.65
C LEU A 29 6.26 0.74 16.77
N PRO A 30 4.99 1.01 16.44
CA PRO A 30 3.99 1.30 17.46
C PRO A 30 3.77 0.08 18.35
N SER A 31 3.35 0.29 19.60
CA SER A 31 3.25 -0.76 20.63
C SER A 31 2.27 -1.89 20.31
N TRP A 32 1.33 -1.67 19.38
CA TRP A 32 0.36 -2.66 18.94
C TRP A 32 0.84 -3.52 17.76
N LEU A 33 2.01 -3.22 17.18
CA LEU A 33 2.54 -3.90 16.00
C LEU A 33 3.92 -4.47 16.28
N SER A 34 4.02 -5.80 16.34
CA SER A 34 5.30 -6.48 16.52
C SER A 34 6.09 -6.58 15.20
N LYS A 35 7.38 -6.89 15.29
CA LYS A 35 8.21 -7.10 14.09
C LYS A 35 7.79 -8.36 13.35
N GLU A 36 7.36 -9.36 14.10
CA GLU A 36 6.89 -10.66 13.64
C GLU A 36 5.61 -10.48 12.80
N ASP A 37 4.69 -9.62 13.25
CA ASP A 37 3.47 -9.29 12.50
C ASP A 37 3.81 -8.65 11.15
N VAL A 38 4.71 -7.66 11.14
CA VAL A 38 5.16 -7.00 9.90
C VAL A 38 5.78 -8.00 8.94
N ALA A 39 6.67 -8.87 9.43
CA ALA A 39 7.30 -9.90 8.62
C ALA A 39 6.28 -10.90 8.05
N TYR A 40 5.29 -11.29 8.86
CA TYR A 40 4.22 -12.17 8.42
C TYR A 40 3.41 -11.54 7.27
N TYR A 41 2.90 -10.32 7.45
CA TYR A 41 2.13 -9.64 6.40
C TYR A 41 2.98 -9.37 5.15
N GLY A 42 4.24 -8.94 5.32
CA GLY A 42 5.17 -8.75 4.21
C GLY A 42 5.32 -10.01 3.35
N SER A 43 5.59 -11.16 3.99
CA SER A 43 5.75 -12.43 3.28
C SER A 43 4.50 -12.90 2.53
N LYS A 44 3.30 -12.48 2.98
CA LYS A 44 2.04 -12.78 2.29
C LYS A 44 1.90 -11.95 1.03
N PHE A 45 2.13 -10.64 1.12
CA PHE A 45 2.02 -9.74 -0.03
C PHE A 45 3.14 -9.94 -1.06
N GLU A 46 4.33 -10.38 -0.66
CA GLU A 46 5.38 -10.79 -1.62
C GLU A 46 4.92 -11.95 -2.50
N LYS A 47 4.14 -12.89 -1.96
CA LYS A 47 3.63 -14.05 -2.70
C LYS A 47 2.38 -13.71 -3.52
N THR A 48 1.46 -12.92 -2.99
CA THR A 48 0.15 -12.67 -3.62
C THR A 48 0.09 -11.40 -4.46
N GLY A 49 1.01 -10.45 -4.23
CA GLY A 49 0.90 -9.08 -4.71
C GLY A 49 -0.31 -8.34 -4.10
N PHE A 50 -0.56 -7.13 -4.61
CA PHE A 50 -1.62 -6.22 -4.12
C PHE A 50 -2.88 -6.16 -5.02
N THR A 51 -2.87 -6.84 -6.17
CA THR A 51 -3.92 -6.71 -7.20
C THR A 51 -5.32 -7.05 -6.68
N GLY A 52 -5.46 -8.13 -5.90
CA GLY A 52 -6.76 -8.57 -5.37
C GLY A 52 -7.40 -7.52 -4.45
N GLY A 53 -6.63 -7.02 -3.46
CA GLY A 53 -7.10 -6.00 -2.53
C GLY A 53 -7.45 -4.69 -3.23
N LEU A 54 -6.63 -4.26 -4.19
CA LEU A 54 -6.91 -3.04 -4.97
C LEU A 54 -8.17 -3.20 -5.86
N ASN A 55 -8.41 -4.39 -6.41
CA ASN A 55 -9.58 -4.66 -7.23
C ASN A 55 -10.90 -4.55 -6.45
N TYR A 56 -10.90 -4.80 -5.13
CA TYR A 56 -12.07 -4.56 -4.29
C TYR A 56 -12.50 -3.08 -4.37
N TYR A 57 -11.55 -2.16 -4.14
CA TYR A 57 -11.84 -0.72 -4.19
C TYR A 57 -12.18 -0.21 -5.59
N ARG A 58 -11.63 -0.83 -6.65
CA ARG A 58 -12.00 -0.50 -8.05
C ARG A 58 -13.48 -0.82 -8.37
N ASN A 59 -14.08 -1.77 -7.68
CA ASN A 59 -15.45 -2.23 -7.92
C ASN A 59 -16.44 -1.81 -6.82
N LEU A 60 -16.02 -0.99 -5.86
CA LEU A 60 -16.94 -0.35 -4.91
C LEU A 60 -17.70 0.78 -5.65
N ASN A 61 -19.03 0.67 -5.69
CA ASN A 61 -19.93 1.71 -6.21
C ASN A 61 -20.26 2.73 -5.11
#